data_AF-A0A101M8G9-F1
#
_entry.id   AF-A0A101M8G9-F1
#
_cell.length_a   1.000
_cell.length_b   1.000
_cell.length_c   1.000
_cell.angle_alpha   90.00
_cell.angle_beta   90.00
_cell.angle_gamma   90.00
#
_symmetry.space_group_name_H-M   'P 1'
#
loop_
_entity.id
_entity.type
_entity.pdbx_description
1 polymer ?
#
loop_
_entity_poly.entity_id
_entity_poly.type
_entity_poly.pdbx_seq_one_letter_code
_entity_poly.pdbx_strand_id
1 'polypeptide(L)'
;PSPTGNLICLEFPRHKDPQAPGPPYASPSEAYVAHLSHPGEQVPYDAKGVVKHEPLRAPSKEGLERVAYWKPERTHEVGQGENGVIHDRVSIWRRRN
;
A
#
# COMPACT_ATOMS: atom_id res chain seq x y z
N PRO A 1 7.94 -6.96 -17.93
CA PRO A 1 6.52 -6.69 -17.59
C PRO A 1 5.79 -6.13 -18.81
N SER A 2 4.53 -6.54 -19.05
CA SER A 2 3.73 -5.94 -20.13
C SER A 2 3.54 -4.44 -19.85
N PRO A 3 3.73 -3.54 -20.84
CA PRO A 3 3.48 -2.10 -20.65
C PRO A 3 2.03 -1.78 -20.28
N THR A 4 1.10 -2.72 -20.49
CA THR A 4 -0.32 -2.57 -20.16
C THR A 4 -0.75 -3.36 -18.91
N GLY A 5 0.20 -3.97 -18.20
CA GLY A 5 -0.08 -4.75 -17.00
C GLY A 5 -0.59 -3.88 -15.85
N ASN A 6 -1.62 -4.35 -15.15
CA ASN A 6 -2.08 -3.77 -13.90
C ASN A 6 -1.69 -4.70 -12.73
N LEU A 7 -1.09 -4.12 -11.70
CA LEU A 7 -0.90 -4.75 -10.39
C LEU A 7 -2.08 -4.36 -9.51
N ILE A 8 -2.84 -5.34 -9.02
CA ILE A 8 -3.95 -5.13 -8.10
C ILE A 8 -3.47 -5.52 -6.70
N CYS A 9 -3.58 -4.60 -5.75
CA CYS A 9 -3.21 -4.84 -4.36
C CYS A 9 -4.43 -4.77 -3.45
N LEU A 10 -4.57 -5.76 -2.57
CA LEU A 10 -5.36 -5.64 -1.35
C LEU A 10 -4.45 -5.11 -0.25
N GLU A 11 -4.79 -3.96 0.31
CA GLU A 11 -4.06 -3.32 1.39
C GLU A 11 -4.71 -3.72 2.73
N PHE A 12 -4.10 -4.70 3.40
CA PHE A 12 -4.60 -5.28 4.67
C PHE A 12 -3.46 -5.91 5.48
N PRO A 13 -3.44 -5.77 6.82
CA PRO A 13 -4.16 -4.80 7.65
C PRO A 13 -3.44 -3.44 7.67
N ARG A 14 -4.17 -2.36 7.35
CA ARG A 14 -3.58 -1.02 7.25
C ARG A 14 -3.35 -0.32 8.60
N HIS A 15 -4.07 -0.73 9.63
CA HIS A 15 -4.05 -0.11 10.95
C HIS A 15 -3.42 -0.98 12.03
N LYS A 16 -2.87 -2.13 11.64
CA LYS A 16 -2.07 -2.95 12.55
C LYS A 16 -0.81 -2.18 12.92
N ASP A 17 -0.43 -2.23 14.19
CA ASP A 17 0.85 -1.72 14.66
C ASP A 17 2.00 -2.32 13.81
N PRO A 18 2.84 -1.52 13.15
CA PRO A 18 3.95 -2.02 12.36
C PRO A 18 4.96 -2.86 13.15
N GLN A 19 5.03 -2.71 14.47
CA GLN A 19 5.89 -3.54 15.33
C GLN A 19 5.24 -4.86 15.74
N ALA A 20 3.94 -5.04 15.52
CA ALA A 20 3.25 -6.26 15.90
C ALA A 20 3.68 -7.43 14.99
N PRO A 21 3.84 -8.65 15.56
CA PRO A 21 4.27 -9.81 14.80
C PRO A 21 3.23 -10.23 13.75
N GLY A 22 3.69 -10.69 12.60
CA GLY A 22 2.84 -11.31 11.56
C GLY A 22 2.91 -12.84 11.57
N PRO A 23 2.28 -13.51 10.59
CA PRO A 23 1.36 -12.94 9.58
C PRO A 23 -0.08 -12.71 10.11
N PRO A 24 -0.86 -11.81 9.49
CA PRO A 24 -0.43 -10.85 8.47
C PRO A 24 0.36 -9.69 9.10
N TYR A 25 1.39 -9.18 8.43
CA TYR A 25 2.14 -7.98 8.86
C TYR A 25 1.37 -6.71 8.51
N ALA A 26 1.65 -5.59 9.19
CA ALA A 26 1.04 -4.31 8.86
C ALA A 26 1.34 -3.92 7.40
N SER A 27 0.32 -3.44 6.69
CA SER A 27 0.43 -3.03 5.29
C SER A 27 -0.24 -1.68 5.07
N PRO A 28 0.33 -0.58 5.59
CA PRO A 28 -0.23 0.76 5.46
C PRO A 28 -0.14 1.28 4.02
N SER A 29 -1.11 2.10 3.60
CA SER A 29 -1.20 2.63 2.22
C SER A 29 0.05 3.40 1.80
N GLU A 30 0.70 4.08 2.74
CA GLU A 30 1.92 4.85 2.55
C GLU A 30 3.10 3.96 2.15
N ALA A 31 3.16 2.72 2.63
CA ALA A 31 4.20 1.77 2.26
C ALA A 31 4.06 1.36 0.79
N TYR A 32 2.83 1.13 0.32
CA TYR A 32 2.57 0.85 -1.10
C TYR A 32 3.00 2.03 -1.97
N VAL A 33 2.64 3.26 -1.60
CA VAL A 33 3.07 4.46 -2.35
C VAL A 33 4.59 4.58 -2.37
N ALA A 34 5.25 4.43 -1.23
CA ALA A 34 6.70 4.59 -1.15
C ALA A 34 7.44 3.56 -2.02
N HIS A 35 7.09 2.27 -1.92
CA HIS A 35 7.76 1.18 -2.63
C HIS A 35 7.37 1.11 -4.11
N LEU A 36 6.08 1.20 -4.43
CA LEU A 36 5.62 1.01 -5.81
C LEU A 36 5.93 2.22 -6.69
N SER A 37 6.05 3.42 -6.12
CA SER A 37 6.50 4.61 -6.84
C SER A 37 8.01 4.67 -7.05
N HIS A 38 8.80 3.88 -6.31
CA HIS A 38 10.27 3.88 -6.34
C HIS A 38 10.84 2.44 -6.29
N PRO A 39 10.47 1.57 -7.24
CA PRO A 39 10.90 0.17 -7.20
C PRO A 39 12.41 0.06 -7.29
N GLY A 40 12.99 -0.79 -6.43
CA GLY A 40 14.44 -1.03 -6.35
C GLY A 40 15.22 0.02 -5.56
N GLU A 41 14.57 1.08 -5.10
CA GLU A 41 15.19 2.09 -4.24
C GLU A 41 14.97 1.77 -2.76
N GLN A 42 15.89 2.23 -1.91
CA GLN A 42 15.74 2.10 -0.47
C GLN A 42 14.61 3.01 0.02
N VAL A 43 13.58 2.40 0.62
CA VAL A 43 12.52 3.12 1.33
C VAL A 43 12.90 3.21 2.81
N PRO A 44 13.01 4.43 3.39
CA PRO A 44 13.36 4.61 4.79
C PRO A 44 12.14 4.39 5.71
N TYR A 45 12.40 3.79 6.87
CA TYR A 45 11.45 3.60 7.95
C TYR A 45 11.97 4.27 9.23
N ASP A 46 11.07 4.63 10.13
CA ASP A 46 11.44 5.08 11.47
C ASP A 46 11.62 3.90 12.46
N ALA A 47 12.00 4.20 13.69
CA ALA A 47 12.21 3.18 14.74
C ALA A 47 10.94 2.43 15.13
N LYS A 48 9.75 2.94 14.76
CA LYS A 48 8.45 2.31 15.00
C LYS A 48 8.00 1.46 13.81
N GLY A 49 8.82 1.33 12.77
CA GLY A 49 8.46 0.60 11.55
C GLY A 49 7.45 1.34 10.67
N VAL A 50 7.26 2.64 10.88
CA VAL A 50 6.43 3.49 10.01
C VAL A 50 7.28 4.00 8.87
N VAL A 51 6.75 3.93 7.65
CA VAL A 51 7.45 4.45 6.47
C VAL A 51 7.61 5.96 6.59
N LYS A 52 8.82 6.47 6.33
CA LYS A 52 9.06 7.91 6.24
C LYS A 52 8.61 8.39 4.86
N HIS A 53 7.29 8.55 4.71
CA HIS A 53 6.68 8.94 3.45
C HIS A 53 7.00 10.41 3.13
N GLU A 54 7.50 10.66 1.92
CA GLU A 54 7.80 12.00 1.40
C GLU A 54 6.84 12.32 0.25
N PRO A 55 5.69 12.98 0.51
CA PRO A 55 4.63 13.15 -0.50
C PRO A 55 5.05 13.96 -1.73
N LEU A 56 6.05 14.82 -1.59
CA LEU A 56 6.55 15.69 -2.66
C LEU A 56 7.66 15.05 -3.50
N ARG A 57 8.15 13.87 -3.11
CA ARG A 57 9.17 13.16 -3.87
C ARG A 57 8.59 12.70 -5.20
N ALA A 58 9.26 13.09 -6.28
CA ALA A 58 8.91 12.60 -7.60
C ALA A 58 9.19 11.10 -7.69
N PRO A 59 8.29 10.31 -8.30
CA PRO A 59 8.48 8.88 -8.49
C PRO A 59 9.64 8.60 -9.44
N SER A 60 10.20 7.40 -9.32
CA SER A 60 11.31 6.98 -10.16
C SER A 60 10.87 6.72 -11.60
N LYS A 61 11.84 6.66 -12.51
CA LYS A 61 11.59 6.34 -13.93
C LYS A 61 10.83 5.03 -14.13
N GLU A 62 11.10 4.04 -13.27
CA GLU A 62 10.46 2.72 -13.33
C GLU A 62 9.25 2.60 -12.39
N GLY A 63 8.87 3.72 -11.74
CA GLY A 63 7.79 3.80 -10.77
C GLY A 63 6.41 3.48 -11.36
N LEU A 64 5.59 2.82 -10.54
CA LEU A 64 4.18 2.61 -10.83
C LEU A 64 3.36 3.81 -10.36
N GLU A 65 2.33 4.16 -11.13
CA GLU A 65 1.29 5.08 -10.71
C GLU A 65 0.07 4.32 -10.17
N ARG A 66 -0.51 4.82 -9.08
CA ARG A 66 -1.79 4.34 -8.57
C ARG A 66 -2.92 4.98 -9.38
N VAL A 67 -3.60 4.17 -10.19
CA VAL A 67 -4.67 4.61 -11.10
C VAL A 67 -6.07 4.39 -10.53
N ALA A 68 -6.21 3.57 -9.50
CA ALA A 68 -7.44 3.44 -8.74
C ALA A 68 -7.13 3.13 -7.28
N TYR A 69 -7.98 3.63 -6.39
CA TYR A 69 -7.89 3.39 -4.95
C TYR A 69 -9.28 3.53 -4.33
N TRP A 70 -9.81 2.47 -3.73
CA TRP A 70 -11.15 2.51 -3.13
C TRP A 70 -11.28 1.60 -1.92
N LYS A 71 -12.32 1.86 -1.11
CA LYS A 71 -12.81 0.96 -0.06
C LYS A 71 -13.75 -0.06 -0.73
N PRO A 72 -13.53 -1.37 -0.60
CA PRO A 72 -14.45 -2.35 -1.16
C PRO A 72 -15.81 -2.30 -0.44
N GLU A 73 -16.87 -2.70 -1.15
CA GLU A 73 -18.23 -2.74 -0.56
C GLU A 73 -18.36 -3.78 0.55
N ARG A 74 -17.58 -4.87 0.45
CA ARG A 74 -17.54 -5.98 1.40
C ARG A 74 -16.10 -6.47 1.56
N THR A 75 -15.79 -7.00 2.74
CA THR A 75 -14.53 -7.71 3.01
C THR A 75 -14.73 -8.83 4.03
N HIS A 76 -13.70 -9.65 4.24
CA HIS A 76 -13.63 -10.65 5.29
C HIS A 76 -13.70 -9.99 6.68
N GLU A 77 -14.25 -10.68 7.69
CA GLU A 77 -14.45 -10.13 9.05
C GLU A 77 -13.17 -9.53 9.64
N VAL A 78 -12.02 -10.16 9.40
CA VAL A 78 -10.70 -9.68 9.83
C VAL A 78 -10.29 -8.31 9.26
N GLY A 79 -10.82 -7.93 8.09
CA GLY A 79 -10.60 -6.63 7.45
C GLY A 79 -11.59 -5.56 7.91
N GLN A 80 -12.51 -5.92 8.81
CA GLN A 80 -13.45 -5.01 9.46
C GLN A 80 -12.91 -4.64 10.84
N GLY A 81 -13.08 -3.38 11.21
CA GLY A 81 -12.80 -2.88 12.54
C GLY A 81 -14.06 -2.87 13.40
N GLU A 82 -14.02 -2.07 14.46
CA GLU A 82 -15.17 -1.85 15.33
C GLU A 82 -16.40 -1.40 14.53
N ASN A 83 -17.57 -1.89 14.92
CA ASN A 83 -18.86 -1.58 14.29
C ASN A 83 -18.94 -1.90 12.78
N GLY A 84 -18.12 -2.84 12.28
CA GLY A 84 -18.14 -3.27 10.87
C GLY A 84 -17.47 -2.29 9.91
N VAL A 85 -16.67 -1.34 10.41
CA VAL A 85 -15.96 -0.39 9.55
C VAL A 85 -14.94 -1.12 8.67
N ILE A 86 -15.11 -1.06 7.35
CA ILE A 86 -14.16 -1.68 6.40
C ILE A 86 -12.89 -0.84 6.30
N HIS A 87 -11.78 -1.41 6.78
CA HIS A 87 -10.47 -0.78 6.74
C HIS A 87 -9.69 -1.09 5.48
N ASP A 88 -9.98 -2.21 4.83
CA ASP A 88 -9.30 -2.62 3.60
C ASP A 88 -9.42 -1.59 2.51
N ARG A 89 -8.40 -1.57 1.64
CA ARG A 89 -8.41 -0.80 0.42
C ARG A 89 -7.95 -1.68 -0.72
N VAL A 90 -8.50 -1.43 -1.89
CA VAL A 90 -8.02 -2.02 -3.13
C VAL A 90 -7.36 -0.91 -3.92
N SER A 91 -6.15 -1.17 -4.39
CA SER A 91 -5.42 -0.26 -5.28
C SER A 91 -5.04 -0.95 -6.58
N ILE A 92 -5.08 -0.19 -7.68
CA ILE A 92 -4.58 -0.62 -8.98
C ILE A 92 -3.39 0.25 -9.35
N TRP A 93 -2.31 -0.40 -9.76
CA TRP A 93 -1.03 0.20 -10.11
C TRP A 93 -0.61 -0.19 -11.53
N ARG A 94 -0.03 0.73 -12.28
CA ARG A 94 0.53 0.46 -13.61
C ARG A 94 1.76 1.31 -13.88
N ARG A 95 2.56 0.93 -14.88
CA ARG A 95 3.69 1.77 -15.33
C ARG A 95 3.16 3.08 -15.93
N ARG A 96 3.89 4.16 -15.69
CA ARG A 96 3.70 5.43 -16.40
C ARG A 96 4.21 5.25 -17.83
N ASN A 97 3.39 5.67 -18.80
CA ASN A 97 3.77 5.71 -20.21
C ASN A 97 4.47 7.02 -20.54
#